data_AF-A0A0F9T4L3-F1
#
_entry.id   AF-A0A0F9T4L3-F1
#
_cell.length_a   1.000
_cell.length_b   1.000
_cell.length_c   1.000
_cell.angle_alpha   90.00
_cell.angle_beta   90.00
_cell.angle_gamma   90.00
#
_symmetry.space_group_name_H-M   'P 1'
#
loop_
_entity.id
_entity.type
_entity.pdbx_description
1 polymer ?
#
loop_
_entity_poly.entity_id
_entity_poly.type
_entity_poly.pdbx_seq_one_letter_code
_entity_poly.pdbx_strand_id
1 'polypeptide(L)'
;MGGVVRIQSGQKEPVEVIIVDSSSVRLTGLTDIKLQIRRISDGFLFDWSDDTFKASPVTKLQVMSEISAANSPGEYKLDKAGHVDGFDMATITNKVADDVYRLTLIQDPVASADNVPQTGEIKEGDFIDNLDDKISTLTKRLSIEMSFSYDLATDTLIGNVWVEKDNLVLTTVASVSATLFDDTGAAQFTMVDATPDAQGIFKLSRTPTGFVKNKSFYVVASVTLADTSVVKGAKGLFTVG
;
A
#
# COMPACT_ATOMS: atom_id res chain seq x y z
N MET A 1 -11.41 5.28 -21.79
CA MET A 1 -10.57 4.43 -20.90
C MET A 1 -10.84 4.83 -19.47
N GLY A 2 -10.49 4.01 -18.48
CA GLY A 2 -10.72 4.38 -17.09
C GLY A 2 -9.86 3.62 -16.10
N GLY A 3 -9.19 4.35 -15.22
CA GLY A 3 -8.48 3.81 -14.07
C GLY A 3 -9.37 3.64 -12.83
N VAL A 4 -8.80 2.96 -11.84
CA VAL A 4 -9.40 2.73 -10.54
C VAL A 4 -8.50 3.38 -9.48
N VAL A 5 -9.09 4.20 -8.63
CA VAL A 5 -8.42 5.02 -7.62
C VAL A 5 -9.09 4.77 -6.28
N ARG A 6 -8.31 4.61 -5.20
CA ARG A 6 -8.86 4.53 -3.84
C ARG A 6 -8.82 5.94 -3.27
N ILE A 7 -9.98 6.48 -2.93
CA ILE A 7 -10.06 7.84 -2.42
C ILE A 7 -10.45 7.80 -0.95
N GLN A 8 -9.58 8.32 -0.08
CA GLN A 8 -9.82 8.34 1.35
C GLN A 8 -10.88 9.40 1.73
N SER A 9 -11.69 9.09 2.75
CA SER A 9 -12.72 10.04 3.20
C SER A 9 -12.10 11.32 3.75
N GLY A 10 -12.58 12.47 3.27
CA GLY A 10 -12.11 13.78 3.70
C GLY A 10 -10.80 14.23 3.06
N GLN A 11 -10.25 13.44 2.14
CA GLN A 11 -9.14 13.85 1.28
C GLN A 11 -9.65 14.46 -0.01
N LYS A 12 -8.75 15.23 -0.63
CA LYS A 12 -8.92 15.78 -1.96
C LYS A 12 -7.86 15.18 -2.87
N GLU A 13 -8.29 14.48 -3.91
CA GLU A 13 -7.39 13.77 -4.82
C GLU A 13 -7.23 14.54 -6.11
N PRO A 14 -6.00 14.89 -6.52
CA PRO A 14 -5.76 15.48 -7.83
C PRO A 14 -6.29 14.55 -8.93
N VAL A 15 -7.04 15.12 -9.89
CA VAL A 15 -7.48 14.38 -11.08
C VAL A 15 -6.95 15.10 -12.30
N GLU A 16 -5.88 14.54 -12.85
CA GLU A 16 -5.18 15.05 -14.02
C GLU A 16 -5.05 13.95 -15.08
N VAL A 17 -5.08 14.34 -16.35
CA VAL A 17 -4.84 13.43 -17.47
C VAL A 17 -4.03 14.12 -18.56
N ILE A 18 -3.19 13.34 -19.24
CA ILE A 18 -2.50 13.73 -20.45
C ILE A 18 -3.20 13.09 -21.65
N ILE A 19 -3.61 13.89 -22.62
CA ILE A 19 -4.18 13.43 -23.88
C ILE A 19 -3.11 13.53 -24.95
N VAL A 20 -2.87 12.42 -25.63
CA VAL A 20 -1.92 12.31 -26.74
C VAL A 20 -2.60 11.74 -27.98
N ASP A 21 -1.94 11.81 -29.13
CA ASP A 21 -2.34 11.10 -30.35
C ASP A 21 -1.71 9.70 -30.42
N SER A 22 -1.99 8.98 -31.51
CA SER A 22 -1.40 7.67 -31.80
C SER A 22 0.14 7.68 -31.92
N SER A 23 0.74 8.85 -32.18
CA SER A 23 2.19 9.07 -32.21
C SER A 23 2.75 9.55 -30.87
N SER A 24 1.94 9.58 -29.81
CA SER A 24 2.27 10.09 -28.47
C SER A 24 2.60 11.59 -28.42
N VAL A 25 2.06 12.37 -29.36
CA VAL A 25 2.13 13.84 -29.36
C VAL A 25 0.94 14.38 -28.58
N ARG A 26 1.18 15.36 -27.70
CA ARG A 26 0.15 15.98 -26.86
C ARG A 26 -0.88 16.77 -27.69
N LEU A 27 -2.16 16.60 -27.37
CA LEU A 27 -3.28 17.22 -28.08
C LEU A 27 -3.95 18.34 -27.26
N THR A 28 -3.97 19.57 -27.80
CA THR A 28 -4.56 20.78 -27.17
C THR A 28 -5.79 21.29 -27.94
N GLY A 29 -6.74 21.93 -27.24
CA GLY A 29 -7.74 22.83 -27.84
C GLY A 29 -8.78 22.27 -28.82
N LEU A 30 -8.81 20.96 -29.09
CA LEU A 30 -9.65 20.38 -30.15
C LEU A 30 -10.85 19.56 -29.65
N THR A 31 -10.90 19.17 -28.36
CA THR A 31 -11.96 18.30 -27.82
C THR A 31 -12.29 18.61 -26.37
N ASP A 32 -13.57 18.50 -26.00
CA ASP A 32 -13.94 18.50 -24.59
C ASP A 32 -13.54 17.16 -23.97
N ILE A 33 -12.65 17.20 -22.97
CA ILE A 33 -12.33 16.04 -22.15
C ILE A 33 -13.30 16.04 -20.97
N LYS A 34 -14.10 15.00 -20.84
CA LYS A 34 -15.12 14.86 -19.81
C LYS A 34 -14.78 13.71 -18.86
N LEU A 35 -14.98 13.93 -17.57
CA LEU A 35 -14.79 12.96 -16.51
C LEU A 35 -16.13 12.40 -16.02
N GLN A 36 -16.21 11.08 -15.88
CA GLN A 36 -17.24 10.35 -15.15
C GLN A 36 -16.60 9.65 -13.96
N ILE A 37 -17.27 9.67 -12.80
CA ILE A 37 -16.85 8.94 -11.61
C ILE A 37 -17.93 7.95 -11.22
N ARG A 38 -17.55 6.71 -10.99
CA ARG A 38 -18.41 5.64 -10.48
C ARG A 38 -17.85 5.09 -9.18
N ARG A 39 -18.70 4.97 -8.16
CA ARG A 39 -18.37 4.24 -6.94
C ARG A 39 -18.52 2.75 -7.18
N ILE A 40 -17.50 1.96 -6.84
CA ILE A 40 -17.46 0.53 -7.19
C ILE A 40 -18.38 -0.31 -6.30
N SER A 41 -18.48 0.03 -5.00
CA SER A 41 -19.25 -0.77 -4.03
C SER A 41 -20.73 -0.95 -4.40
N ASP A 42 -21.36 0.07 -4.98
CA ASP A 42 -22.79 0.08 -5.33
C ASP A 42 -23.07 0.40 -6.80
N GLY A 43 -22.04 0.71 -7.58
CA GLY A 43 -22.16 1.05 -9.00
C GLY A 43 -22.78 2.42 -9.26
N PHE A 44 -22.98 3.25 -8.23
CA PHE A 44 -23.59 4.56 -8.39
C PHE A 44 -22.63 5.53 -9.10
N LEU A 45 -23.20 6.45 -9.87
CA LEU A 45 -22.48 7.49 -10.60
C LEU A 45 -22.53 8.79 -9.82
N PHE A 46 -21.45 9.55 -9.87
CA PHE A 46 -21.39 10.89 -9.29
C PHE A 46 -22.26 11.87 -10.09
N ASP A 47 -23.13 12.60 -9.39
CA ASP A 47 -23.95 13.68 -9.95
C ASP A 47 -23.28 15.03 -9.67
N TRP A 48 -22.66 15.59 -10.70
CA TRP A 48 -21.95 16.87 -10.64
C TRP A 48 -22.86 18.09 -10.40
N SER A 49 -24.18 17.91 -10.29
CA SER A 49 -25.11 19.00 -9.98
C SER A 49 -25.33 19.21 -8.48
N ASP A 50 -25.12 18.17 -7.66
CA ASP A 50 -25.38 18.23 -6.21
C ASP A 50 -24.40 17.42 -5.35
N ASP A 51 -23.29 16.99 -5.93
CA ASP A 51 -22.20 16.27 -5.26
C ASP A 51 -22.67 15.01 -4.50
N THR A 52 -23.53 14.21 -5.15
CA THR A 52 -24.02 12.94 -4.60
C THR A 52 -23.88 11.77 -5.56
N PHE A 53 -23.68 10.57 -5.03
CA PHE A 53 -23.69 9.32 -5.80
C PHE A 53 -25.11 8.79 -5.97
N LYS A 54 -25.55 8.53 -7.21
CA LYS A 54 -26.90 8.06 -7.54
C LYS A 54 -26.86 6.94 -8.59
N ALA A 55 -27.88 6.07 -8.56
CA ALA A 55 -28.11 5.12 -9.64
C ALA A 55 -28.49 5.81 -10.98
N SER A 56 -29.12 7.00 -10.91
CA SER A 56 -29.52 7.79 -12.06
C SER A 56 -29.23 9.28 -11.82
N PRO A 57 -27.99 9.74 -12.04
CA PRO A 57 -27.60 11.14 -11.87
C PRO A 57 -28.16 12.02 -12.98
N VAL A 58 -28.42 13.30 -12.67
CA VAL A 58 -28.81 14.32 -13.64
C VAL A 58 -27.59 14.74 -14.47
N THR A 59 -26.47 15.02 -13.81
CA THR A 59 -25.23 15.46 -14.48
C THR A 59 -24.10 14.48 -14.23
N LYS A 60 -23.91 13.51 -15.12
CA LYS A 60 -22.92 12.42 -14.94
C LYS A 60 -21.52 12.69 -15.49
N LEU A 61 -21.35 13.77 -16.27
CA LEU A 61 -20.11 14.14 -16.94
C LEU A 61 -19.71 15.56 -16.57
N GLN A 62 -18.42 15.79 -16.31
CA GLN A 62 -17.86 17.10 -16.04
C GLN A 62 -16.71 17.37 -17.01
N VAL A 63 -16.77 18.51 -17.71
CA VAL A 63 -15.66 18.97 -18.56
C VAL A 63 -14.46 19.31 -17.68
N MET A 64 -13.29 18.84 -18.09
CA MET A 64 -11.99 19.14 -17.50
C MET A 64 -11.34 20.33 -18.20
N SER A 65 -10.57 21.12 -17.47
CA SER A 65 -9.87 22.29 -18.00
C SER A 65 -8.47 21.93 -18.43
N GLU A 66 -8.03 22.38 -19.61
CA GLU A 66 -6.63 22.28 -20.02
C GLU A 66 -5.76 23.16 -19.10
N ILE A 67 -4.68 22.58 -18.54
CA ILE A 67 -3.78 23.26 -17.60
C ILE A 67 -3.08 24.43 -18.29
N SER A 68 -2.45 24.17 -19.45
CA SER A 68 -1.82 25.21 -20.25
C SER A 68 -1.48 24.72 -21.65
N ALA A 69 -2.15 25.24 -22.68
CA ALA A 69 -1.81 24.94 -24.07
C ALA A 69 -0.36 25.32 -24.45
N ALA A 70 0.24 26.31 -23.76
CA ALA A 70 1.59 26.80 -24.08
C ALA A 70 2.70 26.03 -23.36
N ASN A 71 2.49 25.66 -22.09
CA ASN A 71 3.54 25.09 -21.24
C ASN A 71 3.35 23.58 -20.97
N SER A 72 2.11 23.11 -21.04
CA SER A 72 1.69 21.74 -20.72
C SER A 72 0.59 21.29 -21.70
N PRO A 73 0.84 21.30 -23.02
CA PRO A 73 -0.19 20.98 -24.00
C PRO A 73 -0.76 19.60 -23.72
N GLY A 74 -2.09 19.47 -23.86
CA GLY A 74 -2.81 18.22 -23.66
C GLY A 74 -2.87 17.71 -22.22
N GLU A 75 -2.41 18.46 -21.23
CA GLU A 75 -2.67 18.16 -19.82
C GLU A 75 -3.98 18.82 -19.39
N TYR A 76 -4.90 18.02 -18.83
CA TYR A 76 -6.20 18.47 -18.36
C TYR A 76 -6.35 18.14 -16.87
N LYS A 77 -6.98 19.04 -16.12
CA LYS A 77 -7.29 18.86 -14.71
C LYS A 77 -8.78 19.05 -14.42
N LEU A 78 -9.25 18.42 -13.35
CA LEU A 78 -10.57 18.72 -12.80
C LEU A 78 -10.55 20.12 -12.17
N ASP A 79 -11.35 21.03 -12.72
CA ASP A 79 -11.44 22.42 -12.29
C ASP A 79 -12.91 22.88 -12.25
N LYS A 80 -13.68 22.22 -11.39
CA LYS A 80 -15.08 22.55 -11.13
C LYS A 80 -15.18 23.23 -9.77
N ALA A 81 -16.06 24.21 -9.59
CA ALA A 81 -16.35 24.76 -8.27
C ALA A 81 -16.70 23.64 -7.26
N GLY A 82 -16.07 23.65 -6.08
CA GLY A 82 -16.15 22.57 -5.08
C GLY A 82 -15.16 21.42 -5.29
N HIS A 83 -14.54 21.34 -6.47
CA HIS A 83 -13.57 20.31 -6.88
C HIS A 83 -12.44 20.91 -7.72
N VAL A 84 -11.98 22.12 -7.36
CA VAL A 84 -10.88 22.83 -8.04
C VAL A 84 -9.60 22.06 -7.77
N ASP A 85 -8.79 21.72 -8.77
CA ASP A 85 -7.54 20.95 -8.61
C ASP A 85 -7.71 19.54 -8.03
N GLY A 86 -8.90 18.93 -8.16
CA GLY A 86 -9.10 17.53 -7.73
C GLY A 86 -10.49 17.20 -7.21
N PHE A 87 -10.74 15.90 -7.07
CA PHE A 87 -11.98 15.36 -6.52
C PHE A 87 -11.96 15.43 -5.00
N ASP A 88 -12.80 16.29 -4.45
CA ASP A 88 -12.86 16.59 -3.02
C ASP A 88 -13.95 15.76 -2.32
N MET A 89 -13.55 14.79 -1.49
CA MET A 89 -14.48 13.95 -0.74
C MET A 89 -15.16 14.69 0.41
N ALA A 90 -14.70 15.87 0.80
CA ALA A 90 -15.31 16.63 1.86
C ALA A 90 -16.68 17.17 1.45
N THR A 91 -16.87 17.51 0.18
CA THR A 91 -18.12 18.11 -0.34
C THR A 91 -19.23 17.09 -0.61
N ILE A 92 -18.88 15.80 -0.69
CA ILE A 92 -19.81 14.73 -1.08
C ILE A 92 -20.77 14.39 0.06
N THR A 93 -22.07 14.48 -0.21
CA THR A 93 -23.12 14.30 0.81
C THR A 93 -23.26 12.85 1.29
N ASN A 94 -23.21 11.89 0.38
CA ASN A 94 -23.48 10.47 0.67
C ASN A 94 -22.26 9.58 0.41
N LYS A 95 -21.08 10.05 0.81
CA LYS A 95 -19.83 9.30 0.71
C LYS A 95 -19.83 8.02 1.57
N VAL A 96 -19.11 7.02 1.10
CA VAL A 96 -18.80 5.80 1.85
C VAL A 96 -17.32 5.87 2.21
N ALA A 97 -16.98 5.63 3.48
CA ALA A 97 -15.60 5.64 3.92
C ALA A 97 -14.80 4.53 3.24
N ASP A 98 -13.57 4.85 2.84
CA ASP A 98 -12.61 3.89 2.26
C ASP A 98 -13.09 3.16 0.99
N ASP A 99 -13.99 3.76 0.22
CA ASP A 99 -14.48 3.16 -1.02
C ASP A 99 -13.48 3.30 -2.18
N VAL A 100 -13.75 2.53 -3.25
CA VAL A 100 -12.99 2.51 -4.49
C VAL A 100 -13.81 3.16 -5.59
N TYR A 101 -13.18 4.04 -6.36
CA TYR A 101 -13.82 4.80 -7.42
C TYR A 101 -13.19 4.46 -8.76
N ARG A 102 -14.03 4.32 -9.79
CA ARG A 102 -13.59 4.24 -11.18
C ARG A 102 -13.79 5.59 -11.83
N LEU A 103 -12.70 6.13 -12.34
CA LEU A 103 -12.69 7.33 -13.16
C LEU A 103 -12.78 6.87 -14.62
N THR A 104 -13.59 7.54 -15.42
CA THR A 104 -13.74 7.24 -16.84
C THR A 104 -13.69 8.53 -17.62
N LEU A 105 -12.74 8.60 -18.54
CA LEU A 105 -12.57 9.74 -19.41
C LEU A 105 -13.32 9.49 -20.72
N ILE A 106 -14.09 10.49 -21.09
CA ILE A 106 -14.89 10.54 -22.31
C ILE A 106 -14.44 11.78 -23.06
N GLN A 107 -13.91 11.56 -24.25
CA GLN A 107 -13.65 12.64 -25.18
C GLN A 107 -14.93 12.89 -25.97
N ASP A 108 -15.46 14.10 -25.86
CA ASP A 108 -16.60 14.53 -26.65
C ASP A 108 -16.06 15.38 -27.82
N PRO A 109 -16.10 14.86 -29.05
CA PRO A 109 -15.61 15.61 -30.20
C PRO A 109 -16.48 16.86 -30.39
N VAL A 110 -15.87 18.04 -30.29
CA VAL A 110 -16.56 19.27 -30.69
C VAL A 110 -16.75 19.20 -32.20
N ALA A 111 -17.93 19.57 -32.70
CA ALA A 111 -18.39 19.35 -34.09
C ALA A 111 -17.53 20.00 -35.21
N SER A 112 -16.40 20.61 -34.87
CA SER A 112 -15.51 21.36 -35.77
C SER A 112 -14.02 21.02 -35.57
N ALA A 113 -13.68 19.88 -34.96
CA ALA A 113 -12.28 19.45 -34.86
C ALA A 113 -11.79 18.85 -36.19
N ASP A 114 -10.75 19.41 -36.79
CA ASP A 114 -10.16 18.95 -38.06
C ASP A 114 -9.54 17.53 -37.96
N ASN A 115 -9.32 17.02 -36.75
CA ASN A 115 -8.89 15.65 -36.49
C ASN A 115 -9.76 15.07 -35.37
N VAL A 116 -10.71 14.20 -35.76
CA VAL A 116 -11.46 13.40 -34.79
C VAL A 116 -10.50 12.35 -34.22
N PRO A 117 -10.29 12.31 -32.90
CA PRO A 117 -9.42 11.33 -32.26
C PRO A 117 -9.83 9.90 -32.61
N GLN A 118 -8.85 9.08 -32.97
CA GLN A 118 -9.07 7.70 -33.34
C GLN A 118 -9.17 6.80 -32.11
N THR A 119 -9.84 5.66 -32.29
CA THR A 119 -9.92 4.63 -31.24
C THR A 119 -8.50 4.20 -30.85
N GLY A 120 -8.11 4.46 -29.60
CA GLY A 120 -6.79 4.09 -29.06
C GLY A 120 -5.81 5.25 -28.83
N GLU A 121 -6.20 6.49 -29.10
CA GLU A 121 -5.30 7.65 -28.95
C GLU A 121 -5.18 8.18 -27.51
N ILE A 122 -6.18 7.95 -26.66
CA ILE A 122 -6.10 8.35 -25.24
C ILE A 122 -5.18 7.37 -24.50
N LYS A 123 -4.02 7.83 -24.04
CA LYS A 123 -3.20 7.11 -23.03
C LYS A 123 -3.45 7.76 -21.68
N GLU A 124 -3.95 6.99 -20.72
CA GLU A 124 -4.10 7.46 -19.34
C GLU A 124 -2.69 7.67 -18.76
N GLY A 125 -2.37 8.91 -18.38
CA GLY A 125 -1.21 9.15 -17.51
C GLY A 125 -1.49 8.48 -16.17
N ASP A 126 -0.45 7.91 -15.55
CA ASP A 126 -0.54 7.28 -14.24
C ASP A 126 -1.29 8.20 -13.28
N PHE A 127 -2.45 7.78 -12.78
CA PHE A 127 -3.04 8.44 -11.61
C PHE A 127 -2.00 8.31 -10.50
N ILE A 128 -1.41 9.44 -10.08
CA ILE A 128 -0.51 9.48 -8.93
C ILE A 128 -1.38 9.42 -7.67
N ASP A 129 -2.05 8.30 -7.49
CA ASP A 129 -2.69 7.88 -6.25
C ASP A 129 -1.69 6.92 -5.57
N ASN A 130 -1.35 7.20 -4.32
CA ASN A 130 -0.35 6.54 -3.47
C ASN A 130 1.06 7.13 -3.42
N LEU A 131 1.19 8.43 -3.16
CA LEU A 131 2.32 8.84 -2.31
C LEU A 131 2.11 8.32 -0.87
N ASP A 132 0.86 8.22 -0.40
CA ASP A 132 0.55 7.83 0.98
C ASP A 132 0.67 6.33 1.25
N ASP A 133 0.26 5.42 0.34
CA ASP A 133 0.62 3.99 0.51
C ASP A 133 2.11 3.75 0.27
N LYS A 134 2.80 4.52 -0.59
CA LYS A 134 4.26 4.40 -0.72
C LYS A 134 4.99 4.92 0.52
N ILE A 135 4.53 6.01 1.14
CA ILE A 135 5.12 6.56 2.37
C ILE A 135 4.76 5.70 3.60
N SER A 136 3.54 5.16 3.66
CA SER A 136 3.07 4.24 4.70
C SER A 136 3.70 2.84 4.58
N THR A 137 3.96 2.35 3.37
CA THR A 137 4.77 1.13 3.15
C THR A 137 6.27 1.36 3.22
N LEU A 138 6.73 2.61 3.07
CA LEU A 138 8.07 3.09 3.48
C LEU A 138 8.18 3.31 5.00
N THR A 139 7.13 2.99 5.78
CA THR A 139 7.30 2.67 7.20
C THR A 139 7.99 1.31 7.31
N LYS A 140 9.29 1.30 6.97
CA LYS A 140 10.34 0.42 7.47
C LYS A 140 9.82 -0.94 7.93
N ARG A 141 9.69 -1.90 7.01
CA ARG A 141 9.35 -3.28 7.37
C ARG A 141 10.49 -3.85 8.18
N LEU A 142 10.32 -3.85 9.50
CA LEU A 142 11.15 -4.65 10.39
C LEU A 142 10.66 -6.09 10.28
N SER A 143 11.46 -6.98 9.72
CA SER A 143 11.24 -8.43 9.79
C SER A 143 12.16 -9.02 10.85
N ILE A 144 11.64 -10.04 11.52
CA ILE A 144 12.41 -10.88 12.44
C ILE A 144 12.41 -12.24 11.79
N GLU A 145 13.59 -12.81 11.59
CA GLU A 145 13.76 -14.12 11.00
C GLU A 145 14.43 -15.04 12.02
N MET A 146 14.04 -16.31 12.03
CA MET A 146 14.57 -17.26 12.99
C MET A 146 14.78 -18.65 12.39
N SER A 147 15.74 -19.38 12.93
CA SER A 147 15.92 -20.82 12.71
C SER A 147 16.28 -21.49 14.02
N PHE A 148 15.82 -22.72 14.23
CA PHE A 148 16.13 -23.53 15.41
C PHE A 148 16.61 -24.91 15.01
N SER A 149 17.59 -25.43 15.74
CA SER A 149 18.09 -26.79 15.63
C SER A 149 18.34 -27.39 17.01
N TYR A 150 18.30 -28.72 17.08
CA TYR A 150 18.61 -29.46 18.30
C TYR A 150 19.90 -30.25 18.12
N ASP A 151 20.86 -30.06 19.01
CA ASP A 151 22.06 -30.89 19.09
C ASP A 151 21.83 -32.04 20.08
N LEU A 152 21.71 -33.25 19.54
CA LEU A 152 21.49 -34.48 20.31
C LEU A 152 22.71 -34.88 21.17
N ALA A 153 23.93 -34.48 20.79
CA ALA A 153 25.13 -34.86 21.52
C ALA A 153 25.28 -34.05 22.82
N THR A 154 24.87 -32.78 22.78
CA THR A 154 24.98 -31.84 23.89
C THR A 154 23.63 -31.54 24.55
N ASP A 155 22.54 -32.16 24.08
CA ASP A 155 21.17 -31.92 24.53
C ASP A 155 20.79 -30.43 24.51
N THR A 156 21.24 -29.73 23.48
CA THR A 156 21.22 -28.26 23.42
C THR A 156 20.35 -27.78 22.26
N LEU A 157 19.40 -26.90 22.58
CA LEU A 157 18.64 -26.14 21.60
C LEU A 157 19.46 -24.94 21.16
N ILE A 158 19.64 -24.80 19.85
CA ILE A 158 20.35 -23.69 19.21
C ILE A 158 19.34 -22.90 18.36
N GLY A 159 19.31 -21.59 18.53
CA GLY A 159 18.50 -20.67 17.74
C GLY A 159 19.37 -19.61 17.10
N ASN A 160 19.19 -19.38 15.80
CA ASN A 160 19.73 -18.19 15.14
C ASN A 160 18.57 -17.25 14.87
N VAL A 161 18.71 -16.00 15.29
CA VAL A 161 17.72 -14.95 15.02
C VAL A 161 18.44 -13.77 14.40
N TRP A 162 17.85 -13.17 13.38
CA TRP A 162 18.34 -11.91 12.83
C TRP A 162 17.15 -11.00 12.55
N VAL A 163 17.46 -9.71 12.47
CA VAL A 163 16.47 -8.66 12.32
C VAL A 163 16.82 -7.91 11.07
N GLU A 164 15.88 -7.79 10.14
CA GLU A 164 16.08 -7.00 8.93
C GLU A 164 15.19 -5.77 8.98
N LYS A 165 15.70 -4.69 8.43
CA LYS A 165 14.95 -3.47 8.17
C LYS A 165 15.30 -3.02 6.78
N ASP A 166 14.29 -2.91 5.93
CA ASP A 166 14.48 -2.51 4.53
C ASP A 166 15.46 -3.47 3.79
N ASN A 167 15.35 -4.78 4.08
CA ASN A 167 16.23 -5.85 3.57
C ASN A 167 17.72 -5.71 3.97
N LEU A 168 18.01 -4.93 5.02
CA LEU A 168 19.34 -4.83 5.61
C LEU A 168 19.32 -5.42 7.01
N VAL A 169 20.28 -6.30 7.30
CA VAL A 169 20.44 -6.87 8.64
C VAL A 169 20.82 -5.75 9.62
N LEU A 170 20.03 -5.61 10.68
CA LEU A 170 20.29 -4.66 11.76
C LEU A 170 21.32 -5.24 12.74
N THR A 171 22.46 -4.58 12.84
CA THR A 171 23.51 -4.92 13.81
C THR A 171 23.42 -4.14 15.12
N THR A 172 22.51 -3.15 15.20
CA THR A 172 22.39 -2.21 16.33
C THR A 172 21.17 -2.44 17.22
N VAL A 173 20.58 -3.64 17.21
CA VAL A 173 19.49 -3.97 18.14
C VAL A 173 20.05 -4.26 19.54
N ALA A 174 19.30 -3.92 20.59
CA ALA A 174 19.77 -4.00 21.97
C ALA A 174 19.79 -5.45 22.49
N SER A 175 18.76 -6.23 22.15
CA SER A 175 18.72 -7.66 22.42
C SER A 175 17.67 -8.37 21.57
N VAL A 176 17.83 -9.68 21.47
CA VAL A 176 16.84 -10.60 20.93
C VAL A 176 16.52 -11.65 21.98
N SER A 177 15.25 -12.05 22.03
CA SER A 177 14.81 -13.19 22.84
C SER A 177 13.97 -14.14 22.01
N ALA A 178 14.02 -15.43 22.34
CA ALA A 178 13.07 -16.41 21.83
C ALA A 178 12.47 -17.18 23.01
N THR A 179 11.15 -17.22 23.07
CA THR A 179 10.39 -17.96 24.09
C THR A 179 9.73 -19.16 23.44
N LEU A 180 9.91 -20.33 24.06
CA LEU A 180 9.26 -21.56 23.66
C LEU A 180 8.01 -21.78 24.49
N PHE A 181 6.92 -22.10 23.81
CA PHE A 181 5.62 -22.41 24.38
C PHE A 181 5.26 -23.86 24.04
N ASP A 182 4.66 -24.56 25.01
CA ASP A 182 4.10 -25.88 24.74
C ASP A 182 2.77 -25.80 23.96
N ASP A 183 2.18 -26.96 23.73
CA ASP A 183 0.89 -27.15 23.08
C ASP A 183 -0.30 -26.55 23.84
N THR A 184 -0.13 -26.26 25.14
CA THR A 184 -1.13 -25.55 25.96
C THR A 184 -0.96 -24.03 25.90
N GLY A 185 0.11 -23.55 25.26
CA GLY A 185 0.48 -22.13 25.23
C GLY A 185 1.23 -21.66 26.48
N ALA A 186 1.66 -22.58 27.36
CA ALA A 186 2.45 -22.24 28.54
C ALA A 186 3.92 -22.05 28.15
N ALA A 187 4.49 -20.90 28.55
CA ALA A 187 5.91 -20.61 28.33
C ALA A 187 6.77 -21.59 29.13
N GLN A 188 7.62 -22.33 28.43
CA GLN A 188 8.54 -23.28 29.04
C GLN A 188 9.83 -22.58 29.45
N PHE A 189 10.39 -21.77 28.56
CA PHE A 189 11.59 -21.00 28.82
C PHE A 189 11.84 -19.94 27.74
N THR A 190 12.72 -19.00 28.08
CA THR A 190 13.20 -17.93 27.20
C THR A 190 14.72 -18.01 27.07
N MET A 191 15.22 -17.83 25.86
CA MET A 191 16.63 -17.58 25.55
C MET A 191 16.80 -16.12 25.17
N VAL A 192 17.91 -15.50 25.55
CA VAL A 192 18.22 -14.09 25.27
C VAL A 192 19.66 -13.98 24.80
N ASP A 193 19.89 -13.16 23.78
CA ASP A 193 21.21 -12.75 23.33
C ASP A 193 21.19 -11.24 23.04
N ALA A 194 22.25 -10.55 23.43
CA ALA A 194 22.44 -9.11 23.26
C ALA A 194 23.68 -8.77 22.43
N THR A 195 24.37 -9.79 21.90
CA THR A 195 25.65 -9.66 21.22
C THR A 195 25.59 -10.35 19.87
N PRO A 196 25.10 -9.68 18.81
CA PRO A 196 25.10 -10.29 17.48
C PRO A 196 26.54 -10.56 17.01
N ASP A 197 26.72 -11.56 16.17
CA ASP A 197 27.99 -11.76 15.49
C ASP A 197 28.23 -10.70 14.40
N ALA A 198 29.38 -10.80 13.70
CA ALA A 198 29.77 -9.84 12.66
C ALA A 198 28.78 -9.76 11.48
N GLN A 199 27.86 -10.72 11.34
CA GLN A 199 26.83 -10.73 10.31
C GLN A 199 25.47 -10.22 10.84
N GLY A 200 25.38 -9.83 12.12
CA GLY A 200 24.13 -9.39 12.74
C GLY A 200 23.24 -10.53 13.24
N ILE A 201 23.79 -11.75 13.35
CA ILE A 201 23.04 -12.93 13.80
C ILE A 201 23.19 -13.08 15.32
N PHE A 202 22.06 -13.18 16.01
CA PHE A 202 21.95 -13.51 17.43
C PHE A 202 21.93 -15.02 17.61
N LYS A 203 22.81 -15.53 18.46
CA LYS A 203 22.97 -16.97 18.74
C LYS A 203 22.40 -17.28 20.11
N LEU A 204 21.19 -17.79 20.09
CA LEU A 204 20.48 -18.30 21.26
C LEU A 204 20.91 -19.74 21.50
N SER A 205 21.27 -20.08 22.74
CA SER A 205 21.57 -21.45 23.11
C SER A 205 21.07 -21.75 24.51
N ARG A 206 20.53 -22.96 24.70
CA ARG A 206 20.17 -23.48 26.01
C ARG A 206 20.21 -24.99 26.01
N THR A 207 20.69 -25.56 27.11
CA THR A 207 20.56 -26.98 27.45
C THR A 207 19.39 -27.13 28.43
N PRO A 208 18.15 -27.30 27.94
CA PRO A 208 16.98 -27.26 28.80
C PRO A 208 16.89 -28.53 29.65
N THR A 209 16.71 -28.35 30.96
CA THR A 209 16.35 -29.46 31.84
C THR A 209 14.89 -29.86 31.60
N GLY A 210 14.66 -31.13 31.22
CA GLY A 210 13.30 -31.66 31.07
C GLY A 210 12.68 -31.57 29.67
N PHE A 211 13.50 -31.53 28.61
CA PHE A 211 12.98 -31.63 27.25
C PHE A 211 12.39 -33.01 26.99
N VAL A 212 11.10 -33.03 26.64
CA VAL A 212 10.44 -34.24 26.16
C VAL A 212 10.75 -34.38 24.68
N LYS A 213 11.56 -35.38 24.33
CA LYS A 213 11.84 -35.73 22.92
C LYS A 213 10.55 -36.00 22.17
N ASN A 214 10.54 -35.69 20.87
CA ASN A 214 9.36 -35.78 20.00
C ASN A 214 8.19 -34.86 20.39
N LYS A 215 8.42 -33.86 21.25
CA LYS A 215 7.43 -32.80 21.51
C LYS A 215 7.67 -31.61 20.59
N SER A 216 6.58 -31.06 20.05
CA SER A 216 6.58 -29.81 19.30
C SER A 216 6.33 -28.62 20.21
N PHE A 217 7.01 -27.52 19.91
CA PHE A 217 6.92 -26.25 20.62
C PHE A 217 6.67 -25.12 19.63
N TYR A 218 5.90 -24.12 20.07
CA TYR A 218 5.79 -22.85 19.37
C TYR A 218 6.90 -21.92 19.84
N VAL A 219 7.61 -21.30 18.91
CA VAL A 219 8.66 -20.33 19.22
C VAL A 219 8.19 -18.94 18.86
N VAL A 220 8.31 -17.99 19.79
CA VAL A 220 8.06 -16.57 19.52
C VAL A 220 9.35 -15.79 19.78
N ALA A 221 9.86 -15.12 18.76
CA ALA A 221 10.99 -14.21 18.92
C ALA A 221 10.52 -12.77 19.11
N SER A 222 11.24 -12.05 19.98
CA SER A 222 11.06 -10.63 20.23
C SER A 222 12.40 -9.93 20.15
N VAL A 223 12.41 -8.73 19.59
CA VAL A 223 13.58 -7.86 19.47
C VAL A 223 13.34 -6.63 20.32
N THR A 224 14.34 -6.26 21.11
CA THR A 224 14.39 -4.96 21.78
C THR A 224 15.29 -4.05 20.98
N LEU A 225 14.74 -2.94 20.46
CA LEU A 225 15.51 -1.93 19.74
C LEU A 225 16.30 -1.04 20.72
N ALA A 226 17.26 -0.28 20.21
CA ALA A 226 18.10 0.61 21.02
C ALA A 226 17.30 1.69 21.78
N ASP A 227 16.11 2.04 21.29
CA ASP A 227 15.18 2.97 21.93
C ASP A 227 14.25 2.30 22.97
N THR A 228 14.54 1.04 23.34
CA THR A 228 13.77 0.18 24.25
C THR A 228 12.41 -0.29 23.75
N SER A 229 12.02 0.05 22.52
CA SER A 229 10.81 -0.51 21.93
C SER A 229 10.97 -2.02 21.68
N VAL A 230 9.88 -2.78 21.91
CA VAL A 230 9.87 -4.23 21.72
C VAL A 230 9.00 -4.59 20.52
N VAL A 231 9.60 -5.26 19.55
CA VAL A 231 8.90 -5.80 18.38
C VAL A 231 8.81 -7.31 18.49
N LYS A 232 7.60 -7.85 18.37
CA LYS A 232 7.33 -9.29 18.32
C LYS A 232 6.92 -9.62 16.88
N GLY A 233 7.54 -10.62 16.25
CA GLY A 233 7.33 -10.80 14.81
C GLY A 233 7.37 -12.23 14.34
N ALA A 234 8.39 -12.99 14.75
CA ALA A 234 8.58 -14.32 14.20
C ALA A 234 7.87 -15.38 15.05
N LYS A 235 7.14 -16.27 14.38
CA LYS A 235 6.54 -17.48 14.95
C LYS A 235 7.05 -18.70 14.18
N GLY A 236 7.58 -19.68 14.90
CA GLY A 236 8.04 -20.95 14.33
C GLY A 236 7.42 -22.15 15.04
N LEU A 237 7.38 -23.28 14.36
CA LEU A 237 7.15 -24.59 14.98
C LEU A 237 8.49 -25.33 15.05
N PHE A 238 8.82 -25.85 16.22
CA PHE A 238 10.06 -26.59 16.45
C PHE A 238 9.74 -27.93 17.11
N THR A 239 10.26 -29.03 16.56
CA THR A 239 10.11 -30.37 17.13
C THR A 239 11.48 -30.88 17.56
N VAL A 240 11.56 -31.33 18.80
CA VAL A 240 12.76 -31.97 19.34
C VAL A 240 12.87 -33.37 18.73
N GLY A 241 13.98 -33.63 18.04
CA GLY A 241 14.28 -34.95 17.47
C GLY A 241 14.66 -36.02 18.49
#